data_AF-A0A3M1TAD2-F1
#
_entry.id   AF-A0A3M1TAD2-F1
#
_cell.length_a   1.000
_cell.length_b   1.000
_cell.length_c   1.000
_cell.angle_alpha   90.00
_cell.angle_beta   90.00
_cell.angle_gamma   90.00
#
_symmetry.space_group_name_H-M   'P 1'
#
loop_
_entity.id
_entity.type
_entity.pdbx_description
1 polymer ?
#
loop_
_entity_poly.entity_id
_entity_poly.type
_entity_poly.pdbx_seq_one_letter_code
_entity_poly.pdbx_strand_id
1 'polypeptide(L)'
;MDLEAIWQTHKRFILQVGGGALAFLVLALARNSLADEAARLAKANASKELALRDKIEALRGAEGREKGRAETLAETIEPSVLSALRWKTDPAYTLPAGESSPTLFYATALSRTVGEVQRAADRVNAVCPRKANELGLAEEVEEDAVPAALAKAELVRTVVTRALALGVREITYVEPDEASYEARRGDDRFLRLLPIKLGFVGDVRLLSEFLAEFQREGRFLELVSARLARESEKHDARLTVELELRALTIVDRAPAAAARPDRPSRRPRGPRRFGRDR
;
A
#
# COMPACT_ATOMS: atom_id res chain seq x y z
N MET A 1 10.78 78.82 66.31
CA MET A 1 11.19 77.44 66.63
C MET A 1 12.12 76.98 65.52
N ASP A 2 13.34 76.63 65.87
CA ASP A 2 14.42 76.38 64.93
C ASP A 2 14.35 74.93 64.40
N LEU A 3 14.07 74.76 63.11
CA LEU A 3 13.92 73.45 62.45
C LEU A 3 15.21 72.63 62.54
N GLU A 4 16.36 73.31 62.58
CA GLU A 4 17.69 72.72 62.74
C GLU A 4 17.83 72.01 64.10
N ALA A 5 17.25 72.60 65.17
CA ALA A 5 17.29 72.05 66.51
C ALA A 5 16.39 70.80 66.64
N ILE A 6 15.18 70.85 66.08
CA ILE A 6 14.26 69.69 66.06
C ILE A 6 14.89 68.53 65.27
N TRP A 7 15.54 68.84 64.15
CA TRP A 7 16.24 67.87 63.31
C TRP A 7 17.39 67.19 64.04
N GLN A 8 18.28 67.93 64.72
CA GLN A 8 19.40 67.35 65.47
C GLN A 8 18.93 66.47 66.64
N THR A 9 17.89 66.89 67.37
CA THR A 9 17.37 66.13 68.52
C THR A 9 16.67 64.84 68.10
N HIS A 10 15.99 64.81 66.94
CA HIS A 10 15.14 63.67 66.53
C HIS A 10 15.71 62.89 65.33
N LYS A 11 16.94 63.21 64.89
CA LYS A 11 17.60 62.64 63.71
C LYS A 11 17.56 61.10 63.67
N ARG A 12 17.85 60.46 64.81
CA ARG A 12 17.84 58.98 64.91
C ARG A 12 16.43 58.40 64.75
N PHE A 13 15.43 59.05 65.32
CA PHE A 13 14.03 58.62 65.21
C PHE A 13 13.52 58.79 63.78
N ILE A 14 13.78 59.92 63.13
CA ILE A 14 13.37 60.18 61.74
C ILE A 14 14.05 59.22 60.77
N LEU A 15 15.34 58.92 60.95
CA LEU A 15 16.06 57.92 60.15
C LEU A 15 15.52 56.51 60.35
N GLN A 16 15.18 56.12 61.59
CA GLN A 16 14.59 54.80 61.87
C GLN A 16 13.18 54.65 61.30
N VAL A 17 12.33 55.66 61.45
CA VAL A 17 10.96 55.65 60.89
C VAL A 17 10.99 55.72 59.36
N GLY A 18 11.83 56.58 58.79
CA GLY A 18 12.02 56.67 57.34
C GLY A 18 12.60 55.39 56.74
N GLY A 19 13.59 54.77 57.40
CA GLY A 19 14.16 53.50 57.00
C GLY A 19 13.15 52.35 57.07
N GLY A 20 12.35 52.29 58.14
CA GLY A 20 11.27 51.31 58.28
C GLY A 20 10.17 51.48 57.22
N ALA A 21 9.76 52.72 56.93
CA ALA A 21 8.78 53.01 55.90
C ALA A 21 9.29 52.64 54.49
N LEU A 22 10.57 52.89 54.20
CA LEU A 22 11.20 52.53 52.94
C LEU A 22 11.27 51.00 52.75
N ALA A 23 11.70 50.27 53.80
CA ALA A 23 11.74 48.81 53.78
C ALA A 23 10.34 48.21 53.58
N PHE A 24 9.33 48.79 54.23
CA PHE A 24 7.93 48.38 54.07
C PHE A 24 7.42 48.61 52.64
N LEU A 25 7.76 49.75 52.03
CA LEU A 25 7.42 50.06 50.64
C LEU A 25 8.04 49.08 49.65
N VAL A 26 9.32 48.76 49.82
CA VAL A 26 10.03 47.78 48.97
C VAL A 26 9.40 46.39 49.10
N LEU A 27 9.09 45.95 50.31
CA LEU A 27 8.43 44.67 50.56
C LEU A 27 7.01 44.62 50.00
N ALA A 28 6.25 45.72 50.09
CA ALA A 28 4.91 45.83 49.52
C ALA A 28 4.93 45.78 47.99
N LEU A 29 5.90 46.44 47.34
CA LEU A 29 6.08 46.38 45.89
C LEU A 29 6.49 44.98 45.41
N ALA A 30 7.41 44.32 46.11
CA ALA A 30 7.83 42.96 45.79
C ALA A 30 6.71 41.92 45.96
N ARG A 31 5.84 42.11 46.97
CA ARG A 31 4.66 41.25 47.16
C ARG A 31 3.65 41.38 46.02
N ASN A 32 3.41 42.60 45.54
CA ASN A 32 2.49 42.85 44.44
C ASN A 32 3.02 42.29 43.11
N SER A 33 4.33 42.40 42.84
CA SER A 33 4.91 41.83 41.62
C SER A 33 4.83 40.30 41.59
N LEU A 34 5.05 39.63 42.73
CA LEU A 34 4.91 38.17 42.84
C LEU A 34 3.46 37.71 42.65
N ALA A 35 2.48 38.48 43.14
CA ALA A 35 1.06 38.18 42.95
C ALA A 35 0.64 38.31 41.48
N ASP A 36 1.13 39.34 40.77
CA ASP A 36 0.86 39.54 39.35
C ASP A 36 1.51 38.46 38.47
N GLU A 37 2.73 38.03 38.82
CA GLU A 37 3.44 36.96 38.11
C GLU A 37 2.77 35.60 38.31
N ALA A 38 2.31 35.31 39.54
CA ALA A 38 1.50 34.13 39.84
C ALA A 38 0.16 34.14 39.08
N ALA A 39 -0.51 35.29 38.98
CA ALA A 39 -1.75 35.44 38.22
C ALA A 39 -1.54 35.26 36.70
N ARG A 40 -0.42 35.74 36.16
CA ARG A 40 -0.04 35.52 34.74
C ARG A 40 0.27 34.05 34.47
N LEU A 41 1.02 33.39 35.34
CA LEU A 41 1.32 31.95 35.22
C LEU A 41 0.06 31.09 35.35
N ALA A 42 -0.86 31.44 36.26
CA ALA A 42 -2.14 30.75 36.40
C ALA A 42 -3.00 30.87 35.12
N LYS A 43 -3.07 32.06 34.50
CA LYS A 43 -3.76 32.25 33.21
C LYS A 43 -3.10 31.47 32.07
N ALA A 44 -1.76 31.44 32.01
CA ALA A 44 -1.02 30.70 31.00
C ALA A 44 -1.17 29.18 31.17
N ASN A 45 -1.28 28.68 32.40
CA ASN A 45 -1.56 27.26 32.66
C ASN A 45 -3.01 26.91 32.32
N ALA A 46 -3.98 27.76 32.67
CA ALA A 46 -5.38 27.56 32.31
C ALA A 46 -5.60 27.51 30.79
N SER A 47 -4.90 28.36 30.01
CA SER A 47 -4.98 28.32 28.54
C SER A 47 -4.33 27.07 27.94
N LYS A 48 -3.21 26.59 28.52
CA LYS A 48 -2.60 25.32 28.12
C LYS A 48 -3.45 24.11 28.48
N GLU A 49 -4.10 24.12 29.64
CA GLU A 49 -5.04 23.06 30.05
C GLU A 49 -6.27 23.00 29.14
N LEU A 50 -6.82 24.15 28.75
CA LEU A 50 -7.90 24.22 27.76
C LEU A 50 -7.46 23.66 26.40
N ALA A 51 -6.31 24.09 25.89
CA ALA A 51 -5.78 23.56 24.62
C ALA A 51 -5.47 22.05 24.67
N LEU A 52 -5.05 21.53 25.82
CA LEU A 52 -4.86 20.09 26.02
C LEU A 52 -6.19 19.34 26.11
N ARG A 53 -7.20 19.90 26.78
CA ARG A 53 -8.55 19.32 26.84
C ARG A 53 -9.20 19.26 25.46
N ASP A 54 -9.12 20.33 24.68
CA ASP A 54 -9.65 20.37 23.31
C ASP A 54 -8.98 19.31 22.42
N LYS A 55 -7.66 19.13 22.55
CA LYS A 55 -6.92 18.07 21.84
C LYS A 55 -7.32 16.67 22.30
N ILE A 56 -7.49 16.46 23.60
CA ILE A 56 -7.93 15.17 24.15
C ILE A 56 -9.35 14.84 23.69
N GLU A 57 -10.23 15.84 23.62
CA GLU A 57 -11.62 15.67 23.19
C GLU A 57 -11.70 15.38 21.68
N ALA A 58 -10.90 16.08 20.86
CA ALA A 58 -10.72 15.79 19.44
C ALA A 58 -10.17 14.37 19.18
N LEU A 59 -9.22 13.89 20.00
CA LEU A 59 -8.67 12.54 19.91
C LEU A 59 -9.62 11.45 20.45
N ARG A 60 -10.53 11.78 21.38
CA ARG A 60 -11.54 10.86 21.93
C ARG A 60 -12.75 10.67 21.02
N GLY A 61 -12.99 11.61 20.09
CA GLY A 61 -14.02 11.50 19.06
C GLY A 61 -13.89 10.20 18.23
N ALA A 62 -15.01 9.76 17.65
CA ALA A 62 -15.03 8.56 16.79
C ALA A 62 -14.03 8.69 15.61
N GLU A 63 -13.93 9.90 15.02
CA GLU A 63 -12.98 10.22 13.95
C GLU A 63 -11.52 10.15 14.41
N GLY A 64 -11.18 10.58 15.62
CA GLY A 64 -9.82 10.51 16.16
C GLY A 64 -9.36 9.08 16.43
N ARG A 65 -10.28 8.22 16.90
CA ARG A 65 -10.02 6.78 17.07
C ARG A 65 -9.92 6.04 15.74
N GLU A 66 -10.73 6.40 14.74
CA GLU A 66 -10.62 5.83 13.40
C GLU A 66 -9.34 6.28 12.69
N LYS A 67 -8.96 7.55 12.82
CA LYS A 67 -7.69 8.07 12.28
C LYS A 67 -6.48 7.41 12.93
N GLY A 68 -6.46 7.32 14.27
CA GLY A 68 -5.38 6.62 14.99
C GLY A 68 -5.31 5.13 14.68
N ARG A 69 -6.45 4.45 14.46
CA ARG A 69 -6.49 3.05 13.98
C ARG A 69 -5.96 2.93 12.56
N ALA A 70 -6.36 3.82 11.65
CA ALA A 70 -5.90 3.83 10.27
C ALA A 70 -4.39 4.08 10.18
N GLU A 71 -3.87 5.05 10.94
CA GLU A 71 -2.43 5.33 11.06
C GLU A 71 -1.68 4.11 11.62
N THR A 72 -2.19 3.50 12.71
CA THR A 72 -1.56 2.28 13.28
C THR A 72 -1.56 1.10 12.30
N LEU A 73 -2.66 0.90 11.55
CA LEU A 73 -2.76 -0.12 10.51
C LEU A 73 -1.77 0.13 9.36
N ALA A 74 -1.66 1.39 8.90
CA ALA A 74 -0.76 1.79 7.83
C ALA A 74 0.72 1.67 8.24
N GLU A 75 1.07 2.00 9.48
CA GLU A 75 2.46 1.95 9.94
C GLU A 75 2.90 0.54 10.34
N THR A 76 2.01 -0.25 10.94
CA THR A 76 2.41 -1.52 11.58
C THR A 76 2.08 -2.75 10.74
N ILE A 77 0.90 -2.76 10.11
CA ILE A 77 0.36 -3.97 9.46
C ILE A 77 0.61 -3.92 7.96
N GLU A 78 0.41 -2.76 7.34
CA GLU A 78 0.54 -2.60 5.90
C GLU A 78 1.92 -3.00 5.34
N PRO A 79 3.08 -2.67 5.95
CA PRO A 79 4.37 -3.09 5.41
C PRO A 79 4.53 -4.62 5.40
N SER A 80 4.06 -5.30 6.44
CA SER A 80 4.12 -6.76 6.55
C SER A 80 3.19 -7.44 5.54
N VAL A 81 1.95 -6.93 5.43
CA VAL A 81 0.96 -7.44 4.46
C VAL A 81 1.44 -7.20 3.03
N LEU A 82 1.97 -6.02 2.72
CA LEU A 82 2.53 -5.72 1.42
C LEU A 82 3.75 -6.59 1.11
N SER A 83 4.65 -6.84 2.06
CA SER A 83 5.78 -7.74 1.82
C SER A 83 5.29 -9.15 1.47
N ALA A 84 4.33 -9.67 2.24
CA ALA A 84 3.78 -11.00 2.07
C ALA A 84 2.99 -11.18 0.76
N LEU A 85 2.15 -10.22 0.40
CA LEU A 85 1.20 -10.33 -0.72
C LEU A 85 1.72 -9.75 -2.04
N ARG A 86 2.79 -8.94 -2.01
CA ARG A 86 3.30 -8.31 -3.22
C ARG A 86 4.11 -9.28 -4.05
N TRP A 87 3.80 -9.32 -5.33
CA TRP A 87 4.63 -9.90 -6.36
C TRP A 87 5.92 -9.10 -6.52
N LYS A 88 7.08 -9.73 -6.29
CA LYS A 88 8.37 -9.08 -6.41
C LYS A 88 8.91 -9.26 -7.82
N THR A 89 8.87 -8.17 -8.59
CA THR A 89 9.39 -8.14 -9.96
C THR A 89 10.90 -8.39 -9.99
N ASP A 90 11.30 -9.30 -10.88
CA ASP A 90 12.68 -9.54 -11.27
C ASP A 90 13.25 -8.28 -11.97
N PRO A 91 14.43 -7.78 -11.55
CA PRO A 91 15.07 -6.63 -12.20
C PRO A 91 15.22 -6.76 -13.72
N ALA A 92 15.36 -7.99 -14.23
CA ALA A 92 15.43 -8.25 -15.67
C ALA A 92 14.14 -7.91 -16.44
N TYR A 93 13.04 -7.68 -15.72
CA TYR A 93 11.72 -7.31 -16.24
C TYR A 93 11.25 -5.95 -15.69
N THR A 94 12.17 -5.17 -15.13
CA THR A 94 11.92 -3.79 -14.71
C THR A 94 12.65 -2.86 -15.66
N LEU A 95 11.92 -1.96 -16.32
CA LEU A 95 12.53 -1.00 -17.23
C LEU A 95 13.45 -0.05 -16.45
N PRO A 96 14.76 0.02 -16.78
CA PRO A 96 15.67 0.94 -16.12
C PRO A 96 15.28 2.41 -16.35
N ALA A 97 15.52 3.26 -15.37
CA ALA A 97 15.30 4.69 -15.52
C ALA A 97 16.24 5.25 -16.61
N GLY A 98 15.68 5.97 -17.58
CA GLY A 98 16.44 6.53 -18.70
C GLY A 98 16.80 5.53 -19.81
N GLU A 99 16.17 4.36 -19.86
CA GLU A 99 16.34 3.42 -20.96
C GLU A 99 16.01 4.09 -22.30
N SER A 100 16.96 4.01 -23.23
CA SER A 100 16.91 4.70 -24.53
C SER A 100 16.04 3.97 -25.56
N SER A 101 15.77 2.69 -25.36
CA SER A 101 14.94 1.89 -26.27
C SER A 101 14.04 0.90 -25.50
N PRO A 102 12.92 1.37 -24.92
CA PRO A 102 12.01 0.53 -24.15
C PRO A 102 11.45 -0.66 -24.93
N THR A 103 11.13 -0.46 -26.21
CA THR A 103 10.62 -1.52 -27.10
C THR A 103 11.64 -2.62 -27.35
N LEU A 104 12.92 -2.27 -27.54
CA LEU A 104 14.01 -3.24 -27.68
C LEU A 104 14.27 -3.99 -26.37
N PHE A 105 14.19 -3.30 -25.24
CA PHE A 105 14.28 -3.92 -23.92
C PHE A 105 13.18 -4.96 -23.73
N TYR A 106 11.94 -4.61 -24.10
CA TYR A 106 10.81 -5.54 -24.09
C TYR A 106 11.03 -6.74 -25.03
N ALA A 107 11.45 -6.52 -26.28
CA ALA A 107 11.73 -7.61 -27.22
C ALA A 107 12.77 -8.61 -26.67
N THR A 108 13.80 -8.10 -25.99
CA THR A 108 14.80 -8.93 -25.31
C THR A 108 14.19 -9.76 -24.17
N ALA A 109 13.36 -9.14 -23.33
CA ALA A 109 12.67 -9.82 -22.24
C ALA A 109 11.65 -10.86 -22.73
N LEU A 110 10.96 -10.57 -23.83
CA LEU A 110 10.03 -11.48 -24.50
C LEU A 110 10.75 -12.72 -25.03
N SER A 111 11.84 -12.52 -25.80
CA SER A 111 12.66 -13.61 -26.31
C SER A 111 13.22 -14.50 -25.19
N ARG A 112 13.68 -13.89 -24.10
CA ARG A 112 14.11 -14.60 -22.89
C ARG A 112 12.98 -15.43 -22.28
N THR A 113 11.80 -14.84 -22.11
CA THR A 113 10.61 -15.51 -21.56
C THR A 113 10.25 -16.75 -22.38
N VAL A 114 10.10 -16.58 -23.69
CA VAL A 114 9.76 -17.66 -24.61
C VAL A 114 10.82 -18.77 -24.57
N GLY A 115 12.11 -18.40 -24.65
CA GLY A 115 13.21 -19.37 -24.62
C GLY A 115 13.35 -20.11 -23.28
N GLU A 116 13.03 -19.48 -22.15
CA GLU A 116 13.01 -20.14 -20.84
C GLU A 116 11.84 -21.10 -20.69
N VAL A 117 10.63 -20.71 -21.13
CA VAL A 117 9.45 -21.58 -21.13
C VAL A 117 9.67 -22.80 -22.01
N GLN A 118 10.17 -22.61 -23.24
CA GLN A 118 10.48 -23.72 -24.15
C GLN A 118 11.48 -24.70 -23.53
N ARG A 119 12.62 -24.20 -23.02
CA ARG A 119 13.62 -25.04 -22.34
C ARG A 119 13.07 -25.73 -21.09
N ALA A 120 12.18 -25.09 -20.35
CA ALA A 120 11.52 -25.72 -19.22
C ALA A 120 10.59 -26.85 -19.67
N ALA A 121 9.78 -26.62 -20.71
CA ALA A 121 8.86 -27.61 -21.25
C ALA A 121 9.60 -28.81 -21.84
N ASP A 122 10.69 -28.58 -22.58
CA ASP A 122 11.51 -29.64 -23.19
C ASP A 122 12.15 -30.55 -22.14
N ARG A 123 12.65 -29.98 -21.03
CA ARG A 123 13.23 -30.77 -19.93
C ARG A 123 12.25 -31.78 -19.33
N VAL A 124 10.95 -31.47 -19.39
CA VAL A 124 9.89 -32.33 -18.86
C VAL A 124 9.00 -32.90 -19.98
N ASN A 125 9.43 -32.85 -21.24
CA ASN A 125 8.62 -33.32 -22.39
C ASN A 125 7.14 -32.89 -22.32
N ALA A 126 6.89 -31.65 -21.91
CA ALA A 126 5.54 -31.13 -21.73
C ALA A 126 4.96 -30.55 -23.03
N VAL A 127 3.64 -30.69 -23.17
CA VAL A 127 2.82 -29.92 -24.11
C VAL A 127 2.48 -28.59 -23.45
N CYS A 128 2.89 -27.48 -24.06
CA CYS A 128 2.72 -26.13 -23.52
C CYS A 128 2.76 -25.15 -24.69
N PRO A 129 2.04 -24.02 -24.63
CA PRO A 129 2.25 -22.88 -25.52
C PRO A 129 3.74 -22.54 -25.67
N ARG A 130 4.21 -22.38 -26.91
CA ARG A 130 5.64 -22.19 -27.21
C ARG A 130 5.96 -20.86 -27.86
N LYS A 131 4.97 -20.14 -28.38
CA LYS A 131 5.17 -18.83 -29.02
C LYS A 131 4.68 -17.70 -28.12
N ALA A 132 5.16 -16.48 -28.38
CA ALA A 132 4.77 -15.29 -27.65
C ALA A 132 3.24 -15.09 -27.65
N ASN A 133 2.63 -15.15 -28.83
CA ASN A 133 1.18 -15.02 -29.00
C ASN A 133 0.38 -16.14 -28.32
N GLU A 134 0.85 -17.38 -28.33
CA GLU A 134 0.22 -18.53 -27.65
C GLU A 134 0.30 -18.40 -26.11
N LEU A 135 1.29 -17.65 -25.61
CA LEU A 135 1.44 -17.29 -24.20
C LEU A 135 0.66 -16.00 -23.84
N GLY A 136 -0.12 -15.45 -24.78
CA GLY A 136 -0.86 -14.20 -24.66
C GLY A 136 0.03 -12.96 -24.50
N LEU A 137 1.28 -13.03 -24.96
CA LEU A 137 2.22 -11.91 -24.95
C LEU A 137 2.23 -11.23 -26.34
N ALA A 138 2.12 -9.91 -26.34
CA ALA A 138 2.20 -9.12 -27.57
C ALA A 138 3.63 -9.12 -28.12
N GLU A 139 3.79 -9.29 -29.43
CA GLU A 139 5.11 -9.24 -30.09
C GLU A 139 5.63 -7.80 -30.21
N GLU A 140 4.73 -6.85 -30.41
CA GLU A 140 5.01 -5.42 -30.50
C GLU A 140 4.15 -4.66 -29.49
N VAL A 141 4.75 -3.66 -28.84
CA VAL A 141 4.11 -2.88 -27.77
C VAL A 141 4.54 -1.42 -27.92
N GLU A 142 3.60 -0.49 -27.74
CA GLU A 142 3.89 0.94 -27.68
C GLU A 142 4.76 1.27 -26.46
N GLU A 143 5.62 2.29 -26.56
CA GLU A 143 6.61 2.62 -25.52
C GLU A 143 6.01 2.85 -24.13
N ASP A 144 4.81 3.43 -24.06
CA ASP A 144 4.10 3.71 -22.81
C ASP A 144 3.50 2.46 -22.15
N ALA A 145 3.22 1.41 -22.94
CA ALA A 145 2.70 0.14 -22.48
C ALA A 145 3.80 -0.87 -22.10
N VAL A 146 5.06 -0.61 -22.46
CA VAL A 146 6.22 -1.47 -22.17
C VAL A 146 6.31 -1.90 -20.69
N PRO A 147 6.17 -1.00 -19.68
CA PRO A 147 6.27 -1.41 -18.28
C PRO A 147 5.20 -2.41 -17.83
N ALA A 148 4.01 -2.36 -18.43
CA ALA A 148 2.95 -3.33 -18.16
C ALA A 148 3.23 -4.64 -18.89
N ALA A 149 3.65 -4.58 -20.15
CA ALA A 149 3.99 -5.76 -20.94
C ALA A 149 5.16 -6.55 -20.36
N LEU A 150 6.21 -5.88 -19.85
CA LEU A 150 7.32 -6.51 -19.14
C LEU A 150 6.84 -7.29 -17.90
N ALA A 151 5.95 -6.69 -17.11
CA ALA A 151 5.41 -7.35 -15.92
C ALA A 151 4.53 -8.56 -16.29
N LYS A 152 3.77 -8.49 -17.40
CA LYS A 152 3.03 -9.65 -17.92
C LYS A 152 3.97 -10.77 -18.36
N ALA A 153 5.03 -10.44 -19.11
CA ALA A 153 6.03 -11.41 -19.56
C ALA A 153 6.70 -12.12 -18.38
N GLU A 154 7.06 -11.36 -17.34
CA GLU A 154 7.62 -11.92 -16.11
C GLU A 154 6.64 -12.87 -15.39
N LEU A 155 5.38 -12.44 -15.26
CA LEU A 155 4.33 -13.22 -14.62
C LEU A 155 4.11 -14.54 -15.36
N VAL A 156 3.95 -14.49 -16.68
CA VAL A 156 3.80 -15.67 -17.54
C VAL A 156 5.00 -16.60 -17.40
N ARG A 157 6.22 -16.07 -17.55
CA ARG A 157 7.46 -16.84 -17.37
C ARG A 157 7.45 -17.58 -16.04
N THR A 158 7.17 -16.87 -14.95
CA THR A 158 7.27 -17.42 -13.60
C THR A 158 6.18 -18.46 -13.35
N VAL A 159 4.93 -18.17 -13.73
CA VAL A 159 3.80 -19.10 -13.57
C VAL A 159 4.04 -20.39 -14.35
N VAL A 160 4.39 -20.27 -15.63
CA VAL A 160 4.57 -21.43 -16.52
C VAL A 160 5.79 -22.25 -16.13
N THR A 161 6.95 -21.62 -15.91
CA THR A 161 8.17 -22.37 -15.56
C THR A 161 8.04 -23.09 -14.21
N ARG A 162 7.27 -22.53 -13.26
CA ARG A 162 6.98 -23.18 -11.97
C ARG A 162 5.99 -24.33 -12.11
N ALA A 163 4.92 -24.16 -12.89
CA ALA A 163 4.00 -25.27 -13.21
C ALA A 163 4.77 -26.46 -13.79
N LEU A 164 5.63 -26.21 -14.77
CA LEU A 164 6.48 -27.23 -15.40
C LEU A 164 7.47 -27.85 -14.40
N ALA A 165 8.08 -27.05 -13.53
CA ALA A 165 9.00 -27.54 -12.49
C ALA A 165 8.32 -28.43 -11.45
N LEU A 166 7.03 -28.21 -11.17
CA LEU A 166 6.21 -29.06 -10.31
C LEU A 166 5.76 -30.36 -11.01
N GLY A 167 5.99 -30.47 -12.32
CA GLY A 167 5.70 -31.67 -13.09
C GLY A 167 4.42 -31.61 -13.92
N VAL A 168 3.80 -30.43 -14.08
CA VAL A 168 2.71 -30.24 -15.06
C VAL A 168 3.24 -30.60 -16.45
N ARG A 169 2.59 -31.57 -17.12
CA ARG A 169 2.99 -32.07 -18.44
C ARG A 169 2.16 -31.50 -19.58
N GLU A 170 1.02 -30.91 -19.27
CA GLU A 170 0.13 -30.35 -20.27
C GLU A 170 -0.45 -29.04 -19.76
N ILE A 171 -0.02 -27.93 -20.36
CA ILE A 171 -0.58 -26.60 -20.18
C ILE A 171 -1.37 -26.31 -21.45
N THR A 172 -2.69 -26.17 -21.31
CA THR A 172 -3.62 -26.02 -22.44
C THR A 172 -3.64 -24.59 -22.95
N TYR A 173 -3.61 -23.60 -22.05
CA TYR A 173 -3.59 -22.18 -22.41
C TYR A 173 -2.98 -21.33 -21.29
N VAL A 174 -2.45 -20.18 -21.67
CA VAL A 174 -1.94 -19.13 -20.77
C VAL A 174 -2.36 -17.78 -21.33
N GLU A 175 -3.18 -17.04 -20.59
CA GLU A 175 -3.79 -15.79 -21.07
C GLU A 175 -3.66 -14.70 -19.99
N PRO A 176 -2.59 -13.88 -20.01
CA PRO A 176 -2.52 -12.67 -19.21
C PRO A 176 -3.50 -11.61 -19.74
N ASP A 177 -4.34 -11.07 -18.86
CA ASP A 177 -5.37 -10.08 -19.22
C ASP A 177 -4.85 -8.64 -18.94
N GLU A 178 -5.65 -7.62 -19.22
CA GLU A 178 -5.30 -6.22 -19.01
C GLU A 178 -5.01 -5.90 -17.53
N ALA A 179 -3.97 -5.09 -17.32
CA ALA A 179 -3.62 -4.65 -15.98
C ALA A 179 -4.64 -3.61 -15.50
N SER A 180 -5.16 -3.76 -14.29
CA SER A 180 -5.96 -2.72 -13.64
C SER A 180 -5.13 -1.96 -12.62
N TYR A 181 -5.46 -0.69 -12.43
CA TYR A 181 -4.72 0.23 -11.57
C TYR A 181 -5.68 0.86 -10.56
N GLU A 182 -5.34 0.74 -9.29
CA GLU A 182 -6.10 1.35 -8.20
C GLU A 182 -5.20 2.32 -7.45
N ALA A 183 -5.67 3.57 -7.30
CA ALA A 183 -4.95 4.56 -6.51
C ALA A 183 -4.91 4.12 -5.03
N ARG A 184 -3.73 4.19 -4.42
CA ARG A 184 -3.62 3.91 -2.98
C ARG A 184 -4.10 5.13 -2.20
N ARG A 185 -4.76 4.88 -1.07
CA ARG A 185 -5.11 5.96 -0.14
C ARG A 185 -3.86 6.34 0.65
N GLY A 186 -3.50 7.62 0.63
CA GLY A 186 -2.40 8.16 1.45
C GLY A 186 -1.02 8.16 0.80
N ASP A 187 -0.92 7.82 -0.50
CA ASP A 187 0.35 7.83 -1.26
C ASP A 187 0.05 8.07 -2.75
N ASP A 188 1.04 8.55 -3.51
CA ASP A 188 1.00 8.79 -4.96
C ASP A 188 1.21 7.50 -5.78
N ARG A 189 1.52 6.38 -5.12
CA ARG A 189 1.70 5.07 -5.75
C ARG A 189 0.37 4.38 -6.08
N PHE A 190 0.41 3.53 -7.10
CA PHE A 190 -0.72 2.74 -7.57
C PHE A 190 -0.54 1.25 -7.24
N LEU A 191 -1.64 0.59 -6.90
CA LEU A 191 -1.75 -0.86 -6.93
C LEU A 191 -2.01 -1.29 -8.36
N ARG A 192 -1.09 -2.05 -8.93
CA ARG A 192 -1.24 -2.68 -10.24
C ARG A 192 -1.58 -4.15 -10.06
N LEU A 193 -2.75 -4.52 -10.55
CA LEU A 193 -3.24 -5.89 -10.57
C LEU A 193 -3.01 -6.50 -11.95
N LEU A 194 -2.38 -7.67 -11.99
CA LEU A 194 -2.03 -8.39 -13.22
C LEU A 194 -2.76 -9.73 -13.24
N PRO A 195 -3.94 -9.80 -13.87
CA PRO A 195 -4.68 -11.05 -14.04
C PRO A 195 -3.99 -11.98 -15.05
N ILE A 196 -4.05 -13.28 -14.79
CA ILE A 196 -3.60 -14.34 -15.68
C ILE A 196 -4.52 -15.55 -15.57
N LYS A 197 -5.01 -16.04 -16.70
CA LYS A 197 -5.74 -17.30 -16.78
C LYS A 197 -4.78 -18.42 -17.20
N LEU A 198 -4.91 -19.57 -16.56
CA LEU A 198 -4.06 -20.73 -16.79
C LEU A 198 -4.94 -21.97 -16.89
N GLY A 199 -4.79 -22.73 -17.98
CA GLY A 199 -5.39 -24.04 -18.16
C GLY A 199 -4.32 -25.12 -18.14
N PHE A 200 -4.50 -26.19 -17.37
CA PHE A 200 -3.59 -27.34 -17.39
C PHE A 200 -4.29 -28.65 -16.99
N VAL A 201 -3.66 -29.78 -17.32
CA VAL A 201 -4.12 -31.11 -16.90
C VAL A 201 -3.20 -31.64 -15.80
N GLY A 202 -3.80 -32.11 -14.70
CA GLY A 202 -3.09 -32.60 -13.53
C GLY A 202 -3.97 -33.39 -12.58
N ASP A 203 -3.42 -33.79 -11.44
CA ASP A 203 -4.20 -34.35 -10.33
C ASP A 203 -4.40 -33.31 -9.22
N VAL A 204 -5.18 -33.65 -8.20
CA VAL A 204 -5.47 -32.77 -7.05
C VAL A 204 -4.19 -32.39 -6.31
N ARG A 205 -3.23 -33.31 -6.22
CA ARG A 205 -1.97 -33.08 -5.51
C ARG A 205 -1.17 -32.00 -6.24
N LEU A 206 -1.00 -32.13 -7.54
CA LEU A 206 -0.30 -31.16 -8.37
C LEU A 206 -0.95 -29.77 -8.31
N LEU A 207 -2.30 -29.70 -8.34
CA LEU A 207 -3.01 -28.44 -8.13
C LEU A 207 -2.69 -27.83 -6.76
N SER A 208 -2.71 -28.63 -5.70
CA SER A 208 -2.42 -28.13 -4.35
C SER A 208 -0.97 -27.65 -4.21
N GLU A 209 -0.01 -28.37 -4.79
CA GLU A 209 1.41 -27.99 -4.79
C GLU A 209 1.63 -26.72 -5.62
N PHE A 210 0.95 -26.59 -6.76
CA PHE A 210 0.95 -25.40 -7.59
C PHE A 210 0.42 -24.18 -6.84
N LEU A 211 -0.76 -24.27 -6.22
CA LEU A 211 -1.33 -23.16 -5.46
C LEU A 211 -0.41 -22.76 -4.30
N ALA A 212 0.14 -23.73 -3.57
CA ALA A 212 1.04 -23.49 -2.45
C ALA A 212 2.35 -22.79 -2.86
N GLU A 213 2.89 -23.07 -4.06
CA GLU A 213 4.09 -22.38 -4.58
C GLU A 213 3.88 -20.86 -4.68
N PHE A 214 2.64 -20.42 -4.97
CA PHE A 214 2.26 -19.02 -5.10
C PHE A 214 1.60 -18.43 -3.84
N GLN A 215 1.72 -19.07 -2.68
CA GLN A 215 1.35 -18.49 -1.38
C GLN A 215 2.60 -18.07 -0.57
N ARG A 216 3.72 -17.82 -1.25
CA ARG A 216 5.00 -17.45 -0.65
C ARG A 216 5.29 -15.95 -0.81
N GLU A 217 6.00 -15.40 0.17
CA GLU A 217 6.46 -14.01 0.14
C GLU A 217 7.19 -13.68 -1.17
N GLY A 218 6.81 -12.57 -1.80
CA GLY A 218 7.39 -12.12 -3.06
C GLY A 218 6.89 -12.85 -4.31
N ARG A 219 6.06 -13.89 -4.19
CA ARG A 219 5.49 -14.65 -5.34
C ARG A 219 3.99 -14.89 -5.18
N PHE A 220 3.34 -14.09 -4.35
CA PHE A 220 1.95 -14.29 -4.05
C PHE A 220 1.07 -14.10 -5.29
N LEU A 221 0.21 -15.08 -5.57
CA LEU A 221 -0.89 -14.96 -6.52
C LEU A 221 -2.21 -15.20 -5.80
N GLU A 222 -3.12 -14.26 -5.96
CA GLU A 222 -4.49 -14.41 -5.51
C GLU A 222 -5.25 -15.33 -6.47
N LEU A 223 -5.94 -16.33 -5.94
CA LEU A 223 -6.85 -17.17 -6.70
C LEU A 223 -8.23 -16.48 -6.80
N VAL A 224 -8.58 -16.00 -7.99
CA VAL A 224 -9.84 -15.31 -8.26
C VAL A 224 -10.95 -16.32 -8.55
N SER A 225 -10.67 -17.29 -9.41
CA SER A 225 -11.61 -18.36 -9.73
C SER A 225 -10.88 -19.66 -10.09
N ALA A 226 -11.52 -20.80 -9.84
CA ALA A 226 -11.03 -22.12 -10.22
C ALA A 226 -12.19 -22.96 -10.75
N ARG A 227 -11.99 -23.63 -11.87
CA ARG A 227 -12.90 -24.65 -12.41
C ARG A 227 -12.15 -25.94 -12.60
N LEU A 228 -12.75 -27.02 -12.15
CA LEU A 228 -12.18 -28.37 -12.19
C LEU A 228 -13.16 -29.28 -12.91
N ALA A 229 -12.70 -29.92 -13.98
CA ALA A 229 -13.45 -30.94 -14.69
C ALA A 229 -12.67 -32.25 -14.66
N ARG A 230 -13.36 -33.38 -14.46
CA ARG A 230 -12.74 -34.70 -14.55
C ARG A 230 -12.68 -35.15 -16.00
N GLU A 231 -11.52 -35.62 -16.44
CA GLU A 231 -11.29 -36.05 -17.81
C GLU A 231 -11.84 -37.46 -18.08
N SER A 232 -11.95 -38.33 -17.06
CA SER A 232 -12.48 -39.70 -17.19
C SER A 232 -12.89 -40.33 -15.84
N GLU A 233 -13.80 -41.31 -15.87
CA GLU A 233 -14.24 -42.11 -14.70
C GLU A 233 -13.29 -43.27 -14.35
N LYS A 234 -12.29 -43.59 -15.18
CA LYS A 234 -11.40 -44.74 -14.95
C LYS A 234 -10.12 -44.34 -14.21
N HIS A 235 -9.88 -45.02 -13.09
CA HIS A 235 -8.70 -45.23 -12.22
C HIS A 235 -7.56 -44.19 -12.07
N ASP A 236 -7.27 -43.32 -13.04
CA ASP A 236 -6.36 -42.17 -12.90
C ASP A 236 -7.18 -40.88 -13.04
N ALA A 237 -7.62 -40.33 -11.92
CA ALA A 237 -8.48 -39.15 -11.86
C ALA A 237 -7.71 -37.87 -12.25
N ARG A 238 -7.45 -37.73 -13.55
CA ARG A 238 -6.95 -36.50 -14.15
C ARG A 238 -8.05 -35.43 -14.16
N LEU A 239 -7.62 -34.22 -13.83
CA LEU A 239 -8.42 -33.02 -13.79
C LEU A 239 -7.92 -32.06 -14.86
N THR A 240 -8.85 -31.58 -15.67
CA THR A 240 -8.69 -30.31 -16.37
C THR A 240 -8.91 -29.21 -15.35
N VAL A 241 -7.88 -28.39 -15.16
CA VAL A 241 -7.86 -27.28 -14.22
C VAL A 241 -7.82 -25.98 -15.00
N GLU A 242 -8.80 -25.12 -14.76
CA GLU A 242 -8.80 -23.74 -15.22
C GLU A 242 -8.72 -22.82 -14.02
N LEU A 243 -7.68 -21.99 -13.96
CA LEU A 243 -7.45 -21.02 -12.89
C LEU A 243 -7.45 -19.61 -13.44
N GLU A 244 -8.03 -18.70 -12.69
CA GLU A 244 -7.84 -17.25 -12.84
C GLU A 244 -7.08 -16.77 -11.61
N LEU A 245 -5.86 -16.29 -11.86
CA LEU A 245 -4.92 -15.85 -10.84
C LEU A 245 -4.65 -14.36 -11.01
N ARG A 246 -4.25 -13.68 -9.94
CA ARG A 246 -3.96 -12.24 -9.97
C ARG A 246 -2.71 -11.92 -9.16
N ALA A 247 -1.72 -11.30 -9.81
CA ALA A 247 -0.55 -10.78 -9.14
C ALA A 247 -0.77 -9.33 -8.71
N LEU A 248 -0.31 -8.97 -7.52
CA LEU A 248 -0.39 -7.61 -6.99
C LEU A 248 1.00 -6.98 -6.95
N THR A 249 1.17 -5.84 -7.61
CA THR A 249 2.41 -5.05 -7.62
C THR A 249 2.14 -3.61 -7.24
N ILE A 250 3.16 -2.90 -6.75
CA ILE A 250 3.08 -1.45 -6.46
C ILE A 250 3.95 -0.73 -7.49
N VAL A 251 3.41 0.32 -8.10
CA VAL A 251 4.11 1.13 -9.10
C VAL A 251 3.94 2.62 -8.82
N ASP A 252 4.93 3.42 -9.18
CA ASP A 252 4.92 4.87 -8.91
C ASP A 252 4.08 5.67 -9.92
N ARG A 253 3.74 5.08 -11.08
CA ARG A 253 2.97 5.74 -12.12
C ARG A 253 2.03 4.75 -12.82
N ALA A 254 0.76 5.12 -12.96
CA ALA A 254 -0.15 4.45 -13.87
C ALA A 254 0.09 4.93 -15.32
N PRO A 255 -0.01 4.06 -16.33
CA PRO A 255 0.04 4.49 -17.72
C PRO A 255 -1.08 5.50 -18.02
N ALA A 256 -0.83 6.43 -18.94
CA ALA A 256 -1.72 7.57 -19.22
C ALA A 256 -3.17 7.13 -19.56
N ALA A 257 -3.34 5.96 -20.16
CA ALA A 257 -4.64 5.36 -20.47
C ALA A 257 -5.44 4.92 -19.23
N ALA A 258 -4.77 4.53 -18.14
CA ALA A 258 -5.39 4.05 -16.90
C ALA A 258 -5.62 5.17 -15.86
N ALA A 259 -4.98 6.33 -16.03
CA ALA A 259 -5.05 7.48 -15.12
C ALA A 259 -6.37 8.27 -15.20
N ARG A 260 -7.47 7.70 -15.73
CA ARG A 260 -8.78 8.35 -15.70
C ARG A 260 -9.43 8.14 -14.33
N PRO A 261 -9.59 9.19 -13.50
CA PRO A 261 -10.39 9.08 -12.30
C PRO A 261 -11.87 9.05 -12.70
N ASP A 262 -12.64 8.20 -12.02
CA ASP A 262 -14.10 8.10 -12.05
C ASP A 262 -14.78 7.69 -13.38
N ARG A 263 -15.10 6.39 -13.46
CA ARG A 263 -16.50 6.03 -13.75
C ARG A 263 -17.10 5.44 -12.48
N PRO A 264 -18.17 6.03 -11.91
CA PRO A 264 -18.88 5.39 -10.82
C PRO A 264 -19.34 4.03 -11.29
N SER A 265 -19.02 3.01 -10.51
CA SER A 265 -19.44 1.64 -10.70
C SER A 265 -20.93 1.62 -11.01
N ARG A 266 -21.28 1.28 -12.26
CA ARG A 266 -22.66 0.95 -12.62
C ARG A 266 -23.02 -0.28 -11.81
N ARG A 267 -23.72 -0.08 -10.69
CA ARG A 267 -24.41 -1.15 -9.97
C ARG A 267 -25.15 -2.01 -11.00
N PRO A 268 -25.08 -3.35 -10.90
CA PRO A 268 -25.85 -4.20 -11.78
C PRO A 268 -27.33 -3.85 -11.63
N ARG A 269 -27.97 -3.43 -12.73
CA ARG A 269 -29.42 -3.27 -12.78
C ARG A 269 -30.01 -4.66 -12.56
N GLY A 270 -30.63 -4.84 -11.39
CA GLY A 270 -31.40 -6.04 -11.06
C GLY A 270 -32.46 -6.35 -12.14
N PRO A 271 -32.93 -7.60 -12.18
CA PRO A 271 -33.76 -8.10 -13.26
C PRO A 271 -35.07 -7.31 -13.37
N ARG A 272 -35.35 -6.79 -14.57
CA ARG A 272 -36.66 -6.23 -14.92
C ARG A 272 -37.69 -7.34 -14.80
N ARG A 273 -38.58 -7.24 -13.81
CA ARG A 273 -39.84 -8.00 -13.79
C ARG A 273 -40.61 -7.66 -15.06
N PHE A 274 -40.74 -8.64 -15.95
CA PHE A 274 -41.72 -8.58 -17.03
C PHE A 274 -43.11 -8.59 -16.41
N GLY A 275 -43.90 -7.59 -16.77
CA GLY A 275 -45.33 -7.52 -16.45
C GLY A 275 -46.07 -8.66 -17.14
N ARG A 276 -46.95 -9.30 -16.37
CA ARG A 276 -48.10 -10.02 -16.87
C ARG A 276 -49.01 -9.02 -17.58
N ASP A 277 -49.21 -9.19 -18.87
CA ASP A 277 -50.45 -8.75 -19.50
C ASP A 277 -51.36 -9.96 -19.71
N ARG A 278 -52.64 -9.68 -19.48
CA ARG A 278 -53.80 -10.57 -19.52
C ARG A 278 -54.21 -10.89 -20.94
#